data_AF-A0A5K0Z4G9-F1
#
_entry.id   AF-A0A5K0Z4G9-F1
#
_cell.length_a   1.000
_cell.length_b   1.000
_cell.length_c   1.000
_cell.angle_alpha   90.00
_cell.angle_beta   90.00
_cell.angle_gamma   90.00
#
_symmetry.space_group_name_H-M   'P 1'
#
loop_
_entity.id
_entity.type
_entity.pdbx_description
1 polymer ?
#
loop_
_entity_poly.entity_id
_entity_poly.type
_entity_poly.pdbx_seq_one_letter_code
_entity_poly.pdbx_strand_id
1 'polypeptide(L)' 'SGKTTLLHRLVGHTLSSNIRGYVLNLDPAVMSLPFGANIDIRDTVKYKEVMKEFNLGPNGGILTSLNLFSTKFDE' A
#
# COMPACT_ATOMS: atom_id res chain seq x y z
N SER A 1 -8.43 14.81 1.17
CA SER A 1 -7.64 14.79 -0.09
C SER A 1 -8.11 13.74 -1.11
N GLY A 2 -9.13 12.91 -0.84
CA GLY A 2 -9.91 12.19 -1.88
C GLY A 2 -9.18 11.11 -2.69
N LYS A 3 -7.90 10.84 -2.42
CA LYS A 3 -7.05 9.92 -3.20
C LYS A 3 -7.63 8.51 -3.31
N THR A 4 -8.04 7.93 -2.18
CA THR A 4 -8.65 6.59 -2.15
C THR A 4 -9.97 6.55 -2.91
N THR A 5 -10.79 7.61 -2.81
CA THR A 5 -12.05 7.74 -3.54
C THR A 5 -11.83 7.84 -5.05
N LEU A 6 -10.81 8.61 -5.47
CA LEU A 6 -10.41 8.73 -6.87
C LEU A 6 -9.95 7.37 -7.42
N LEU A 7 -9.06 6.68 -6.70
CA LEU A 7 -8.57 5.36 -7.09
C LEU A 7 -9.71 4.33 -7.18
N HIS A 8 -10.63 4.33 -6.23
CA HIS A 8 -11.80 3.44 -6.26
C HIS A 8 -12.64 3.65 -7.54
N ARG A 9 -12.90 4.91 -7.91
CA ARG A 9 -13.64 5.23 -9.15
C ARG A 9 -12.84 4.86 -10.40
N LEU A 10 -11.53 5.10 -10.41
CA LEU A 10 -10.64 4.79 -11.51
C LEU A 10 -10.57 3.29 -11.76
N VAL A 11 -10.36 2.49 -10.72
CA VAL A 11 -10.32 1.02 -10.79
C VAL A 11 -11.66 0.48 -11.29
N GLY A 12 -12.78 0.97 -10.75
CA GLY A 12 -14.12 0.58 -11.23
C GLY A 12 -14.34 0.89 -12.71
N HIS A 13 -13.89 2.07 -13.18
CA HIS A 13 -14.00 2.46 -14.58
C HIS A 13 -13.13 1.56 -15.48
N THR A 14 -11.87 1.34 -15.11
CA THR A 14 -10.92 0.49 -15.85
C THR A 14 -11.43 -0.94 -15.99
N LEU A 15 -12.00 -1.50 -14.91
CA LEU A 15 -12.66 -2.81 -14.93
C LEU A 15 -13.88 -2.83 -15.87
N SER A 16 -14.73 -1.80 -15.82
CA SER A 16 -15.92 -1.72 -16.70
C SER A 16 -15.57 -1.53 -18.18
N SER A 17 -14.44 -0.88 -18.47
CA SER A 17 -13.95 -0.60 -19.83
C SER A 17 -13.07 -1.73 -20.37
N ASN A 18 -12.96 -2.85 -19.64
CA ASN A 18 -12.12 -4.01 -19.99
C ASN A 18 -10.64 -3.68 -20.22
N ILE A 19 -10.16 -2.61 -19.57
CA ILE A 19 -8.77 -2.19 -19.58
C ILE A 19 -8.07 -2.92 -18.43
N ARG A 20 -6.92 -3.55 -18.70
CA ARG A 20 -6.13 -4.20 -17.64
C ARG A 20 -5.42 -3.13 -16.82
N GLY A 21 -5.93 -2.87 -15.62
CA GLY A 21 -5.28 -2.04 -14.62
C GLY A 21 -4.45 -2.89 -13.65
N TYR A 22 -3.30 -2.36 -13.23
CA TYR A 22 -2.49 -2.94 -12.18
C TYR A 22 -2.47 -1.98 -10.99
N VAL A 23 -2.98 -2.42 -9.85
CA VAL A 23 -3.19 -1.58 -8.66
C VAL A 23 -2.11 -1.89 -7.63
N LEU A 24 -1.39 -0.85 -7.21
CA LEU A 24 -0.32 -0.93 -6.22
C LEU A 24 -0.68 -0.07 -5.01
N ASN A 25 -0.69 -0.66 -3.82
CA ASN A 25 -0.79 0.06 -2.56
C ASN A 25 0.59 0.17 -1.89
N LEU A 26 1.08 1.41 -1.74
CA LEU A 26 2.35 1.71 -1.08
C LEU A 26 2.18 2.33 0.31
N ASP A 27 0.94 2.53 0.78
CA ASP A 27 0.70 3.11 2.10
C ASP A 27 0.54 1.99 3.15
N PRO A 28 1.52 1.80 4.06
CA PRO A 28 1.46 0.77 5.09
C PRO A 28 0.52 1.13 6.25
N ALA A 29 0.10 2.40 6.36
CA ALA A 29 -0.76 2.89 7.43
C ALA A 29 -2.26 2.80 7.10
N VAL A 30 -2.63 2.41 5.87
CA VAL A 30 -4.04 2.20 5.46
C VAL A 30 -4.64 0.98 6.15
N MET A 31 -5.78 1.17 6.83
CA MET A 31 -6.49 0.08 7.52
C MET A 31 -7.25 -0.83 6.56
N SER A 32 -7.97 -0.25 5.59
CA SER A 32 -8.75 -1.02 4.60
C SER A 32 -8.69 -0.34 3.24
N LEU A 33 -8.53 -1.16 2.20
CA LEU A 33 -8.64 -0.74 0.81
C LEU A 33 -10.04 -1.14 0.31
N PRO A 34 -10.81 -0.22 -0.29
CA PRO A 34 -12.15 -0.54 -0.82
C PRO A 34 -12.09 -1.23 -2.20
N PHE A 35 -10.90 -1.55 -2.70
CA PHE A 35 -10.67 -2.21 -3.99
C PHE A 35 -9.53 -3.22 -3.86
N GLY A 36 -9.49 -4.21 -4.75
CA GLY A 36 -8.39 -5.18 -4.80
C GLY A 36 -7.10 -4.52 -5.31
N ALA A 37 -6.02 -4.64 -4.53
CA ALA A 37 -4.67 -4.30 -4.97
C ALA A 37 -3.97 -5.56 -5.48
N ASN A 38 -3.24 -5.44 -6.58
CA ASN A 38 -2.41 -6.53 -7.11
C ASN A 38 -1.14 -6.70 -6.27
N ILE A 39 -0.59 -5.58 -5.79
CA ILE A 39 0.53 -5.56 -4.87
C ILE A 39 0.17 -4.64 -3.71
N ASP A 40 0.31 -5.13 -2.50
CA ASP A 40 0.10 -4.37 -1.27
C ASP A 40 1.34 -4.47 -0.37
N ILE A 41 1.91 -3.31 -0.01
CA ILE A 41 3.05 -3.22 0.91
C ILE A 41 2.77 -3.94 2.25
N ARG A 42 1.50 -4.00 2.67
CA ARG A 42 1.07 -4.62 3.93
C ARG A 42 1.27 -6.14 3.97
N ASP A 43 1.32 -6.79 2.81
CA ASP A 43 1.59 -8.22 2.71
C ASP A 43 3.07 -8.54 2.97
N THR A 44 3.95 -7.58 2.66
CA THR A 44 5.40 -7.73 2.78
C THR A 44 5.93 -7.20 4.11
N VAL A 45 5.29 -6.15 4.64
CA VAL A 45 5.74 -5.43 5.83
C VAL A 45 4.55 -5.09 6.74
N LYS A 46 4.62 -5.57 7.98
CA LYS A 46 3.62 -5.27 9.00
C LYS A 46 4.00 -4.00 9.77
N TYR A 47 3.37 -2.89 9.39
CA TYR A 47 3.60 -1.56 9.96
C TYR A 47 3.67 -1.54 11.50
N LYS A 48 2.72 -2.19 12.19
CA LYS A 48 2.66 -2.23 13.67
C LYS A 48 3.83 -3.01 14.30
N GLU A 49 4.32 -4.05 13.62
CA GLU A 49 5.45 -4.84 14.10
C GLU A 49 6.75 -4.04 13.91
N VAL A 50 6.93 -3.42 12.73
CA VAL A 50 8.08 -2.54 12.44
C VAL A 50 8.19 -1.38 13.44
N MET A 51 7.07 -0.73 13.77
CA MET A 51 7.08 0.35 14.78
C MET A 51 7.52 -0.14 16.16
N LYS A 52 7.12 -1.36 16.55
CA LYS A 52 7.49 -1.93 17.86
C LYS A 52 8.94 -2.41 17.88
N GLU A 53 9.37 -3.13 16.86
CA GLU A 53 10.70 -3.74 16.77
C GLU A 53 11.81 -2.70 16.70
N PHE A 54 11.60 -1.64 15.91
CA PHE A 54 12.57 -0.55 15.74
C PHE A 54 12.31 0.65 16.66
N ASN A 55 11.31 0.56 17.55
CA ASN A 55 10.87 1.62 18.46
C ASN A 55 10.65 2.98 17.76
N LEU A 56 9.99 2.93 16.60
CA LEU A 56 9.81 4.08 15.70
C LEU A 56 8.48 4.78 15.94
N GLY A 57 8.49 6.11 15.84
CA GLY A 57 7.27 6.90 15.71
C GLY A 57 6.55 6.65 14.37
N PRO A 58 5.32 7.17 14.18
CA PRO A 58 4.49 6.88 13.01
C PRO A 58 5.20 7.15 11.67
N ASN A 59 5.87 8.30 11.56
CA ASN A 59 6.58 8.69 10.33
C ASN A 59 7.82 7.81 10.09
N GLY A 60 8.53 7.43 11.15
CA GLY A 60 9.68 6.52 11.06
C GLY A 60 9.26 5.12 10.63
N GLY A 61 8.11 4.65 11.12
CA GLY A 61 7.50 3.38 10.71
C GLY A 61 7.15 3.36 9.23
N ILE A 62 6.61 4.46 8.68
CA ILE A 62 6.28 4.57 7.25
C ILE A 62 7.54 4.47 6.39
N LEU A 63 8.56 5.29 6.69
CA LEU A 63 9.84 5.30 5.97
C LEU A 63 10.53 3.93 6.01
N THR A 64 10.58 3.31 7.19
CA THR A 64 11.23 2.00 7.35
C THR A 64 10.45 0.91 6.62
N SER A 65 9.11 0.97 6.64
CA SER A 65 8.29 0.01 5.89
C SER A 65 8.49 0.14 4.39
N LEU A 66 8.57 1.36 3.86
CA LEU A 66 8.88 1.61 2.45
C LEU A 66 10.28 1.11 2.08
N ASN A 67 11.26 1.30 2.97
CA ASN A 67 12.63 0.83 2.74
C ASN A 67 12.69 -0.70 2.70
N LEU A 68 12.07 -1.38 3.67
CA LEU A 68 11.99 -2.85 3.72
C LEU A 68 11.26 -3.44 2.51
N PHE A 69 10.21 -2.77 2.03
CA PHE A 69 9.54 -3.15 0.80
C PHE A 69 10.46 -3.00 -0.42
N SER A 70 11.15 -1.87 -0.54
CA SER A 70 12.10 -1.63 -1.65
C SER A 70 13.24 -2.64 -1.68
N THR A 71 13.75 -3.06 -0.52
CA THR A 71 14.84 -4.06 -0.46
C THR A 71 14.39 -5.47 -0.84
N LYS A 72 13.10 -5.79 -0.64
CA LYS A 72 12.53 -7.10 -1.00
C LYS A 72 11.99 -7.18 -2.41
N PHE A 73 11.79 -6.04 -3.07
CA PHE A 73 11.24 -5.98 -4.43
C PHE A 73 12.30 -6.29 -5.51
N ASP A 74 13.58 -6.24 -5.15
CA ASP A 74 14.73 -6.49 -6.04
C ASP A 74 15.21 -7.96 -5.99
N GLU A 75 14.60 -8.80 -5.13
CA GLU A 75 14.76 -10.27 -5.11
C GLU A 75 13.61 -10.97 -5.84
#